data_AF-A0A948G4C2-F1
#
_entry.id   AF-A0A948G4C2-F1
#
_cell.length_a   1.000
_cell.length_b   1.000
_cell.length_c   1.000
_cell.angle_alpha   90.00
_cell.angle_beta   90.00
_cell.angle_gamma   90.00
#
_symmetry.space_group_name_H-M   'P 1'
#
loop_
_entity.id
_entity.type
_entity.pdbx_description
1 polymer ?
#
loop_
_entity_poly.entity_id
_entity_poly.type
_entity_poly.pdbx_seq_one_letter_code
_entity_poly.pdbx_strand_id
1 'polypeptide(L)'
;MANAAVINIRTDAAIKDKAQKIAEKLGLSLSAVINGYLRQLIRTKSVSFSITEQPTDYLLKTLEESKKDIKKGFVSPAFDNAKDADEWLDNPKAKYENQIQ
;
A
#
# COMPACT_ATOMS: atom_id res chain seq x y z
N MET A 1 14.62 -33.04 4.89
CA MET A 1 14.65 -32.37 6.21
C MET A 1 14.86 -30.89 5.96
N ALA A 2 14.13 -30.00 6.63
CA ALA A 2 14.41 -28.57 6.53
C ALA A 2 15.73 -28.29 7.26
N ASN A 3 16.79 -27.98 6.53
CA ASN A 3 18.09 -27.64 7.11
C ASN A 3 17.98 -26.26 7.76
N ALA A 4 18.05 -26.21 9.09
CA ALA A 4 18.11 -24.97 9.83
C ALA A 4 19.52 -24.36 9.71
N ALA A 5 19.60 -23.05 9.51
CA ALA A 5 20.84 -22.28 9.52
C ALA A 5 20.79 -21.21 10.61
N VAL A 6 21.93 -20.94 11.24
CA VAL A 6 22.05 -19.93 12.31
C VAL A 6 22.56 -18.62 11.70
N ILE A 7 21.88 -17.51 12.01
CA ILE A 7 22.29 -16.15 11.63
C ILE A 7 22.68 -15.39 12.89
N ASN A 8 23.95 -14.95 12.97
CA ASN A 8 24.45 -14.11 14.06
C ASN A 8 24.49 -12.64 13.60
N ILE A 9 23.75 -11.77 14.28
CA ILE A 9 23.64 -10.35 13.97
C ILE A 9 24.12 -9.53 15.16
N ARG A 10 25.14 -8.68 14.94
CA ARG A 10 25.58 -7.71 15.94
C ARG A 10 24.78 -6.42 15.77
N THR A 11 24.20 -5.93 16.86
CA THR A 11 23.45 -4.67 16.90
C THR A 11 23.53 -4.07 18.29
N ASP A 12 23.05 -2.84 18.45
CA ASP A 12 22.96 -2.18 19.73
C ASP A 12 21.90 -2.85 20.63
N ALA A 13 22.19 -2.97 21.94
CA ALA A 13 21.31 -3.63 22.88
C ALA A 13 19.95 -2.92 23.02
N ALA A 14 19.94 -1.59 23.02
CA ALA A 14 18.70 -0.82 23.11
C ALA A 14 17.86 -0.95 21.82
N ILE A 15 18.49 -1.07 20.65
CA ILE A 15 17.78 -1.36 19.39
C ILE A 15 17.11 -2.72 19.45
N LYS A 16 17.85 -3.76 19.89
CA LYS A 16 17.31 -5.12 20.03
C LYS A 16 16.10 -5.16 20.97
N ASP A 17 16.21 -4.54 22.14
CA ASP A 17 15.13 -4.52 23.13
C ASP A 17 13.89 -3.81 22.61
N LYS A 18 14.06 -2.69 21.90
CA LYS A 18 12.94 -1.97 21.27
C LYS A 18 12.26 -2.83 20.20
N ALA A 19 13.05 -3.44 19.31
CA ALA A 19 12.52 -4.29 18.25
C ALA A 19 11.76 -5.50 18.82
N GLN A 20 12.29 -6.11 19.89
CA GLN A 20 11.64 -7.23 20.57
C GLN A 20 10.29 -6.82 21.18
N LYS A 21 10.22 -5.69 21.90
CA LYS A 21 8.95 -5.18 22.46
C LYS A 21 7.91 -4.89 21.38
N ILE A 22 8.33 -4.38 20.22
CA ILE A 22 7.42 -4.14 19.08
C ILE A 22 6.90 -5.47 18.53
N ALA A 23 7.77 -6.46 18.34
CA ALA A 23 7.37 -7.80 17.88
C ALA A 23 6.36 -8.45 18.86
N GLU A 24 6.62 -8.37 20.17
CA GLU A 24 5.74 -8.92 21.21
C GLU A 24 4.36 -8.26 21.21
N LYS A 25 4.28 -6.93 21.01
CA LYS A 25 3.00 -6.22 20.85
C LYS A 25 2.20 -6.69 19.63
N LEU A 26 2.88 -7.20 18.61
CA LEU A 26 2.26 -7.81 17.42
C LEU A 26 1.97 -9.31 17.61
N GLY A 27 2.23 -9.89 18.78
CA GLY A 27 2.05 -11.31 19.05
C GLY A 27 3.09 -12.22 18.41
N LEU A 28 4.26 -11.67 18.05
CA LEU A 28 5.32 -12.38 17.32
C LEU A 28 6.64 -12.36 18.10
N SER A 29 7.46 -13.39 17.91
CA SER A 29 8.86 -13.35 18.34
C SER A 29 9.70 -12.52 17.38
N LEU A 30 10.78 -11.89 17.86
CA LEU A 30 11.71 -11.16 16.98
C LEU A 30 12.28 -12.07 15.87
N SER A 31 12.54 -13.34 16.17
CA SER A 31 12.98 -14.33 15.19
C SER A 31 11.92 -14.60 14.10
N ALA A 32 10.63 -14.64 14.47
CA ALA A 32 9.56 -14.79 13.49
C ALA A 32 9.49 -13.59 12.54
N VAL A 33 9.64 -12.37 13.06
CA VAL A 33 9.69 -11.14 12.25
C VAL A 33 10.87 -11.17 11.27
N ILE A 34 12.08 -11.51 11.74
CA ILE A 34 13.27 -11.59 10.88
C ILE A 34 13.08 -12.64 9.78
N ASN A 35 12.58 -13.84 10.11
CA ASN A 35 12.29 -14.87 9.11
C ASN A 35 11.22 -14.43 8.11
N GLY A 36 10.19 -13.73 8.56
CA GLY A 36 9.18 -13.13 7.69
C GLY A 36 9.80 -12.12 6.71
N TYR A 37 10.69 -11.27 7.20
CA TYR A 37 11.40 -10.29 6.38
C TYR A 37 12.30 -10.96 5.32
N LEU A 38 13.03 -12.02 5.67
CA LEU A 38 13.83 -12.78 4.71
C LEU A 38 12.97 -13.37 3.58
N ARG A 39 11.79 -13.92 3.91
CA ARG A 39 10.83 -14.42 2.91
C ARG A 39 10.30 -13.30 2.04
N GLN A 40 10.01 -12.14 2.62
CA GLN A 40 9.55 -10.97 1.89
C GLN A 40 10.61 -10.46 0.91
N LEU A 41 11.87 -10.39 1.35
CA LEU A 41 13.01 -10.02 0.51
C LEU A 41 13.15 -10.96 -0.68
N ILE A 42 13.05 -12.28 -0.48
CA ILE A 42 13.10 -13.28 -1.55
C ILE A 42 11.94 -13.06 -2.54
N ARG A 43 10.73 -12.83 -2.02
CA ARG A 43 9.51 -12.67 -2.84
C ARG A 43 9.54 -11.40 -3.69
N THR A 44 9.95 -10.28 -3.09
CA THR A 44 9.85 -8.95 -3.73
C THR A 44 11.13 -8.52 -4.43
N LYS A 45 12.27 -9.12 -4.08
CA LYS A 45 13.60 -8.73 -4.54
C LYS A 45 13.90 -7.24 -4.31
N SER A 46 13.24 -6.63 -3.32
CA SER A 46 13.38 -5.22 -2.98
C SER A 46 13.41 -5.04 -1.47
N VAL A 47 13.98 -3.92 -1.05
CA VAL A 47 14.01 -3.47 0.33
C VAL A 47 13.33 -2.10 0.37
N SER A 48 12.35 -1.95 1.26
CA SER A 48 11.66 -0.67 1.47
C SER A 48 12.05 -0.11 2.84
N PHE A 49 12.60 1.09 2.84
CA PHE A 49 12.78 1.91 4.03
C PHE A 49 11.83 3.09 3.88
N SER A 50 10.76 3.12 4.69
CA SER A 50 9.81 4.23 4.71
C SER A 50 9.87 4.92 6.07
N ILE A 51 10.04 6.24 6.04
CA ILE A 51 9.78 7.11 7.19
C ILE A 51 8.34 7.60 6.97
N THR A 52 7.36 6.77 7.35
CA THR A 52 5.89 7.01 7.28
C THR A 52 5.50 8.18 6.39
N GLU A 53 5.17 7.91 5.12
CA GLU A 53 4.68 8.97 4.22
C GLU A 53 3.38 9.55 4.80
N GLN A 54 3.43 10.82 5.19
CA GLN A 54 2.23 11.58 5.49
C GLN A 54 1.64 12.06 4.16
N PRO A 55 0.32 11.95 3.96
CA PRO A 55 -0.34 12.52 2.80
C PRO A 55 0.08 13.99 2.63
N THR A 56 0.47 14.37 1.42
CA THR A 56 0.72 15.79 1.13
C THR A 56 -0.58 16.58 1.16
N ASP A 57 -0.51 17.88 1.42
CA ASP A 57 -1.68 18.76 1.35
C ASP A 57 -2.36 18.69 -0.03
N TYR A 58 -1.56 18.48 -1.09
CA TYR A 58 -2.06 18.23 -2.44
C TYR A 58 -2.94 16.97 -2.50
N LEU A 59 -2.44 15.84 -1.99
CA LEU A 59 -3.20 14.59 -1.98
C LEU A 59 -4.50 14.72 -1.17
N LEU A 60 -4.45 15.36 -0.01
CA LEU A 60 -5.63 15.61 0.82
C LEU A 60 -6.68 16.46 0.07
N LYS A 61 -6.23 17.52 -0.61
CA LYS A 61 -7.11 18.38 -1.41
C LYS A 61 -7.73 17.63 -2.60
N THR A 62 -6.94 16.84 -3.32
CA THR A 62 -7.43 16.03 -4.45
C THR A 62 -8.48 15.00 -4.00
N LEU A 63 -8.30 14.38 -2.83
CA LEU A 63 -9.30 13.47 -2.26
C LEU A 63 -10.61 14.18 -1.91
N GLU A 64 -10.55 15.41 -1.36
CA GLU A 64 -11.74 16.21 -1.07
C GLU A 64 -12.47 16.68 -2.33
N GLU A 65 -11.75 17.01 -3.40
CA GLU A 65 -12.31 17.31 -4.72
C GLU A 65 -13.02 16.07 -5.29
N SER A 66 -12.34 14.92 -5.31
CA SER A 66 -12.91 13.65 -5.78
C SER A 66 -14.20 13.28 -5.03
N LYS A 67 -14.26 13.46 -3.71
CA LYS A 67 -15.50 13.22 -2.93
C LYS A 67 -16.66 14.12 -3.36
N LYS A 68 -16.39 15.37 -3.75
CA LYS A 68 -17.43 16.28 -4.24
C LYS A 68 -17.90 15.87 -5.64
N ASP A 69 -16.97 15.44 -6.49
CA ASP A 69 -17.27 15.00 -7.85
C ASP A 69 -18.13 13.73 -7.86
N ILE A 70 -17.81 12.74 -7.01
CA ILE A 70 -18.64 11.55 -6.79
C ILE A 70 -20.07 11.95 -6.40
N LYS A 71 -20.24 12.85 -5.42
CA LYS A 71 -21.57 13.29 -4.97
C LYS A 71 -22.38 14.01 -6.06
N LYS A 72 -21.70 14.66 -7.00
CA LYS A 72 -22.32 15.39 -8.11
C LYS A 72 -22.49 14.54 -9.37
N GLY A 73 -22.05 13.28 -9.35
CA GLY A 73 -22.04 12.39 -10.51
C GLY A 73 -21.05 12.83 -11.60
N PHE A 74 -20.02 13.60 -11.25
CA PHE A 74 -18.85 13.86 -12.11
C PHE A 74 -17.87 12.68 -12.06
N VAL A 75 -18.40 11.49 -12.29
CA VAL A 75 -17.66 10.23 -12.33
C VAL A 75 -17.94 9.53 -13.65
N SER A 76 -17.10 8.56 -14.00
CA SER A 76 -17.38 7.72 -15.14
C SER A 76 -18.72 6.99 -14.95
N PRO A 77 -19.47 6.71 -16.03
CA PRO A 77 -20.58 5.78 -15.94
C PRO A 77 -20.09 4.39 -15.51
N ALA A 78 -21.02 3.52 -15.12
CA ALA A 78 -20.73 2.11 -14.93
C ALA A 78 -20.47 1.45 -16.29
N PHE A 79 -19.49 0.55 -16.35
CA PHE A 79 -19.13 -0.22 -17.54
C PHE A 79 -19.23 -1.71 -17.26
N ASP A 80 -19.69 -2.47 -18.24
CA ASP A 80 -19.77 -3.94 -18.16
C ASP A 80 -18.46 -4.62 -18.60
N ASN A 81 -17.55 -3.87 -19.23
CA ASN A 81 -16.26 -4.37 -19.70
C ASN A 81 -15.19 -3.27 -19.74
N ALA A 82 -13.92 -3.70 -19.74
CA ALA A 82 -12.76 -2.80 -19.71
C ALA A 82 -12.62 -1.95 -20.99
N LYS A 83 -13.02 -2.48 -22.15
CA LYS A 83 -12.90 -1.77 -23.42
C LYS A 83 -13.74 -0.49 -23.44
N ASP A 84 -14.98 -0.57 -22.96
CA ASP A 84 -15.84 0.62 -22.89
C ASP A 84 -15.31 1.65 -21.88
N ALA A 85 -14.68 1.20 -20.79
CA ALA A 85 -14.02 2.08 -19.83
C ALA A 85 -12.79 2.80 -20.44
N ASP A 86 -11.97 2.07 -21.19
CA ASP A 86 -10.81 2.62 -21.91
C ASP A 86 -11.26 3.65 -22.97
N GLU A 87 -12.29 3.32 -23.75
CA GLU A 87 -12.86 4.24 -24.75
C GLU A 87 -13.41 5.53 -24.11
N TRP A 88 -13.97 5.44 -22.89
CA TRP A 88 -14.39 6.62 -22.15
C TRP A 88 -13.20 7.45 -21.64
N LEU A 89 -12.15 6.79 -21.12
CA LEU A 89 -10.95 7.47 -20.61
C LEU A 89 -10.19 8.23 -21.71
N ASP A 90 -10.11 7.64 -22.90
CA ASP A 90 -9.40 8.23 -24.04
C ASP A 90 -10.21 9.30 -24.79
N ASN A 91 -11.51 9.45 -24.47
CA ASN A 91 -12.39 10.40 -25.14
C ASN A 91 -12.40 11.77 -24.41
N PRO A 92 -11.81 12.83 -24.99
CA PRO A 92 -11.77 14.16 -24.37
C PRO A 92 -13.15 14.84 -24.25
N LYS A 93 -14.20 14.26 -24.85
CA LYS A 93 -15.59 14.71 -24.76
C LYS A 93 -16.50 13.64 -24.14
N ALA A 94 -15.92 12.71 -23.39
CA ALA A 94 -16.66 11.73 -22.63
C ALA A 94 -17.69 12.39 -21.71
N LYS A 95 -18.87 11.78 -21.64
CA LYS A 95 -19.95 12.24 -20.76
C LYS A 95 -19.82 11.58 -19.39
N TYR A 96 -19.98 12.36 -18.34
CA TYR A 96 -20.00 11.86 -16.97
C TYR A 96 -21.37 11.28 -16.62
N GLU A 97 -21.45 10.50 -15.54
CA GLU A 97 -22.69 9.84 -15.09
C GLU A 97 -23.88 10.81 -14.99
N ASN A 98 -23.66 12.03 -14.48
CA ASN A 98 -24.69 13.06 -14.37
C ASN A 98 -25.17 13.67 -15.71
N GLN A 99 -24.55 13.32 -16.83
CA GLN A 99 -24.92 13.77 -18.18
C GLN A 99 -25.60 12.69 -19.03
N ILE A 100 -25.72 11.47 -18.48
CA ILE A 100 -26.25 10.30 -19.18
C ILE A 100 -27.66 9.93 -18.66
N GLN A 101 -28.10 10.54 -17.55
CA GLN A 101 -29.46 10.42 -17.00
C GLN A 101 -30.49 11.29 -17.72
#